data_AF-A0A2T2U8F6-F1
#
_entry.id   AF-A0A2T2U8F6-F1
#
_cell.length_a   1.000
_cell.length_b   1.000
_cell.length_c   1.000
_cell.angle_alpha   90.00
_cell.angle_beta   90.00
_cell.angle_gamma   90.00
#
_symmetry.space_group_name_H-M   'P 1'
#
loop_
_entity.id
_entity.type
_entity.pdbx_description
1 polymer ?
#
loop_
_entity_poly.entity_id
_entity_poly.type
_entity_poly.pdbx_seq_one_letter_code
_entity_poly.pdbx_strand_id
1 'polypeptide(L)'
;MWTLLVGAALAQNGLAQPSESNQPPTVVEGKARFQILSPTLIRLEYDENASFEDRTTFFAANRDFPEVEYATGVADGWREIRTEKLLLRYRRGSGRFGPDNLSIRPRGTADSFTARPVWERPC
;
A
#
# COMPACT_ATOMS: atom_id res chain seq x y z
N MET A 1 3.38 -7.15 43.51
CA MET A 1 2.12 -7.27 42.74
C MET A 1 2.37 -6.62 41.39
N TRP A 2 2.68 -7.43 40.36
CA TRP A 2 3.01 -6.94 39.02
C TRP A 2 1.71 -6.86 38.22
N THR A 3 1.20 -5.66 37.96
CA THR A 3 0.02 -5.46 37.12
C THR A 3 0.48 -5.23 35.69
N LEU A 4 0.25 -6.22 34.81
CA LEU A 4 0.34 -6.05 33.37
C LEU A 4 -0.92 -5.31 32.88
N LEU A 5 -0.73 -4.12 32.31
CA LEU A 5 -1.75 -3.47 31.48
C LEU A 5 -1.61 -3.99 30.05
N VAL A 6 -2.55 -4.80 29.61
CA VAL A 6 -2.72 -5.12 28.18
C VAL A 6 -3.47 -3.96 27.55
N GLY A 7 -2.74 -3.12 26.82
CA GLY A 7 -3.34 -2.12 25.94
C GLY A 7 -3.90 -2.81 24.69
N ALA A 8 -5.21 -2.89 24.57
CA ALA A 8 -5.85 -3.28 23.31
C ALA A 8 -5.62 -2.16 22.28
N ALA A 9 -4.73 -2.39 21.32
CA ALA A 9 -4.64 -1.56 20.13
C ALA A 9 -5.91 -1.79 19.30
N LEU A 10 -6.78 -0.79 19.23
CA LEU A 10 -7.90 -0.80 18.30
C LEU A 10 -7.33 -0.82 16.88
N ALA A 11 -7.47 -1.96 16.20
CA ALA A 11 -7.24 -2.04 14.77
C ALA A 11 -8.26 -1.13 14.08
N GLN A 12 -7.81 0.02 13.60
CA GLN A 12 -8.62 0.87 12.74
C GLN A 12 -8.77 0.16 11.39
N ASN A 13 -9.77 -0.72 11.27
CA ASN A 13 -10.29 -1.16 9.99
C ASN A 13 -11.12 0.00 9.42
N GLY A 14 -10.44 0.97 8.82
CA GLY A 14 -11.10 2.00 8.04
C GLY A 14 -11.47 1.43 6.68
N LEU A 15 -12.77 1.33 6.38
CA LEU A 15 -13.21 1.39 4.99
C LEU A 15 -12.87 2.79 4.51
N ALA A 16 -11.86 2.90 3.64
CA ALA A 16 -11.55 4.17 3.03
C ALA A 16 -12.63 4.45 1.98
N GLN A 17 -13.37 5.54 2.15
CA GLN A 17 -14.47 5.92 1.27
C GLN A 17 -13.98 6.25 -0.13
N PRO A 18 -14.82 6.05 -1.16
CA PRO A 18 -14.54 6.53 -2.50
C PRO A 18 -14.39 8.06 -2.51
N SER A 19 -13.34 8.53 -3.17
CA SER A 19 -13.02 9.95 -3.30
C SER A 19 -13.53 10.47 -4.64
N GLU A 20 -14.41 11.48 -4.63
CA GLU A 20 -14.92 12.21 -5.82
C GLU A 20 -13.85 13.04 -6.57
N SER A 21 -12.58 12.90 -6.22
CA SER A 21 -11.47 13.47 -6.98
C SER A 21 -11.07 12.54 -8.11
N ASN A 22 -10.74 13.07 -9.29
CA ASN A 22 -10.10 12.32 -10.39
C ASN A 22 -8.66 11.88 -10.04
N GLN A 23 -8.41 11.54 -8.79
CA GLN A 23 -7.14 11.10 -8.23
C GLN A 23 -7.35 9.73 -7.60
N PRO A 24 -6.44 8.77 -7.84
CA PRO A 24 -6.57 7.45 -7.27
C PRO A 24 -6.49 7.50 -5.74
N PRO A 25 -7.25 6.64 -5.04
CA PRO A 25 -7.12 6.51 -3.60
C PRO A 25 -5.68 6.27 -3.18
N THR A 26 -5.25 6.94 -2.12
CA THR A 26 -3.84 6.98 -1.70
C THR A 26 -3.70 6.64 -0.22
N VAL A 27 -2.79 5.72 0.08
CA VAL A 27 -2.39 5.34 1.45
C VAL A 27 -0.93 5.71 1.66
N VAL A 28 -0.64 6.46 2.73
CA VAL A 28 0.73 6.86 3.10
C VAL A 28 1.14 6.17 4.39
N GLU A 29 2.37 5.64 4.41
CA GLU A 29 3.01 5.02 5.57
C GLU A 29 4.42 5.59 5.75
N GLY A 30 4.49 6.74 6.42
CA GLY A 30 5.74 7.50 6.60
C GLY A 30 6.34 7.91 5.25
N LYS A 31 7.46 7.29 4.89
CA LYS A 31 8.22 7.54 3.66
C LYS A 31 7.69 6.77 2.43
N ALA A 32 6.70 5.91 2.62
CA ALA A 32 6.11 5.09 1.55
C ALA A 32 4.71 5.60 1.20
N ARG A 33 4.37 5.58 -0.09
CA ARG A 33 3.04 5.91 -0.64
C ARG A 33 2.56 4.82 -1.57
N PHE A 34 1.29 4.49 -1.46
CA PHE A 34 0.59 3.48 -2.24
C PHE A 34 -0.63 4.12 -2.88
N GLN A 35 -0.66 4.19 -4.21
CA GLN A 35 -1.83 4.67 -4.95
C GLN A 35 -2.55 3.48 -5.59
N ILE A 36 -3.83 3.30 -5.27
CA ILE A 36 -4.64 2.20 -5.79
C ILE A 36 -5.25 2.65 -7.11
N LEU A 37 -4.72 2.13 -8.23
CA LEU A 37 -5.11 2.55 -9.58
C LEU A 37 -6.24 1.68 -10.16
N SER A 38 -6.31 0.42 -9.75
CA SER A 38 -7.36 -0.53 -10.15
C SER A 38 -7.42 -1.67 -9.13
N PRO A 39 -8.40 -2.59 -9.23
CA PRO A 39 -8.40 -3.81 -8.42
C PRO A 39 -7.11 -4.65 -8.53
N THR A 40 -6.35 -4.54 -9.62
CA THR A 40 -5.14 -5.33 -9.90
C THR A 40 -3.85 -4.50 -9.98
N LEU A 41 -3.90 -3.19 -9.76
CA LEU A 41 -2.75 -2.30 -9.93
C LEU A 41 -2.61 -1.32 -8.78
N ILE A 42 -1.46 -1.35 -8.11
CA ILE A 42 -1.08 -0.42 -7.05
C ILE A 42 0.27 0.20 -7.43
N ARG A 43 0.33 1.53 -7.53
CA ARG A 43 1.59 2.26 -7.69
C ARG A 43 2.28 2.39 -6.35
N LEU A 44 3.57 2.11 -6.34
CA LEU A 44 4.43 2.15 -5.17
C LEU A 44 5.39 3.33 -5.30
N GLU A 45 5.56 4.09 -4.22
CA GLU A 45 6.53 5.17 -4.17
C GLU A 45 7.19 5.26 -2.80
N TYR A 46 8.49 5.51 -2.78
CA TYR A 46 9.26 5.72 -1.56
C TYR A 46 10.21 6.88 -1.73
N ASP A 47 10.18 7.83 -0.80
CA ASP A 47 11.11 8.95 -0.75
C ASP A 47 11.66 9.15 0.67
N GLU A 48 12.97 9.40 0.81
CA GLU A 48 13.60 9.53 2.13
C GLU A 48 13.11 10.74 2.93
N ASN A 49 12.58 11.75 2.25
CA ASN A 49 12.05 12.97 2.84
C ASN A 49 10.51 13.01 2.82
N ALA A 50 9.86 11.91 2.39
CA ALA A 50 8.43 11.86 2.10
C ALA A 50 7.98 12.93 1.09
N SER A 51 8.88 13.33 0.19
CA SER A 51 8.60 14.25 -0.93
C SER A 51 8.19 13.43 -2.14
N PHE A 52 6.88 13.19 -2.26
CA PHE A 52 6.36 12.38 -3.36
C PHE A 52 6.17 13.18 -4.67
N GLU A 53 6.32 12.48 -5.79
CA GLU A 53 6.23 13.01 -7.14
C GLU A 53 4.80 12.88 -7.69
N ASP A 54 4.13 14.02 -7.81
CA ASP A 54 2.76 14.13 -8.35
C ASP A 54 2.71 14.65 -9.78
N ARG A 55 3.87 15.01 -10.38
CA ARG A 55 3.88 15.50 -11.76
C ARG A 55 3.38 14.44 -12.73
N THR A 56 2.80 14.95 -13.81
CA THR A 56 2.37 14.17 -14.95
C THR A 56 3.54 13.46 -15.62
N THR A 57 3.52 12.13 -15.64
CA THR A 57 4.42 11.33 -16.48
C THR A 57 3.84 11.19 -17.89
N PHE A 58 4.68 11.25 -18.92
CA PHE A 58 4.27 11.11 -20.33
C PHE A 58 3.53 9.79 -20.65
N PHE A 59 3.74 8.73 -19.86
CA PHE A 59 3.15 7.41 -20.11
C PHE A 59 1.73 7.20 -19.56
N ALA A 60 1.17 8.19 -18.84
CA ALA A 60 -0.17 8.11 -18.28
C ALA A 60 -1.09 9.16 -18.93
N ALA A 61 -1.39 8.95 -20.22
CA ALA A 61 -2.18 9.86 -21.05
C ALA A 61 -3.67 9.88 -20.70
N ASN A 62 -4.19 8.82 -20.05
CA ASN A 62 -5.59 8.73 -19.64
C ASN A 62 -5.65 8.38 -18.13
N ARG A 63 -6.22 9.27 -17.31
CA ARG A 63 -6.26 9.17 -15.83
C ARG A 63 -7.66 8.96 -15.26
N ASP A 64 -8.62 8.60 -16.08
CA ASP A 64 -9.88 8.06 -15.56
C ASP A 64 -9.61 6.66 -15.01
N PHE A 65 -9.18 6.62 -13.76
CA PHE A 65 -9.12 5.39 -13.00
C PHE A 65 -10.54 5.04 -12.56
N PRO A 66 -10.95 3.76 -12.68
CA PRO A 66 -12.23 3.35 -12.13
C PRO A 66 -12.24 3.61 -10.62
N GLU A 67 -13.43 3.84 -10.06
CA GLU A 67 -13.61 3.80 -8.62
C GLU A 67 -13.19 2.42 -8.11
N VAL A 68 -12.31 2.39 -7.10
CA VAL A 68 -11.78 1.13 -6.55
C VAL A 68 -12.15 1.02 -5.09
N GLU A 69 -12.93 -0.01 -4.78
CA GLU A 69 -13.16 -0.47 -3.42
C GLU A 69 -11.88 -1.09 -2.84
N TYR A 70 -11.46 -0.61 -1.66
CA TYR A 70 -10.30 -1.14 -0.96
C TYR A 70 -10.44 -1.01 0.56
N ALA A 71 -9.76 -1.89 1.29
CA ALA A 71 -9.62 -1.83 2.73
C ALA A 71 -8.15 -1.68 3.11
N THR A 72 -7.86 -0.87 4.13
CA THR A 72 -6.51 -0.70 4.65
C THR A 72 -6.49 -0.82 6.16
N GLY A 73 -5.41 -1.37 6.70
CA GLY A 73 -5.26 -1.55 8.14
C GLY A 73 -3.81 -1.74 8.54
N VAL A 74 -3.59 -1.80 9.86
CA VAL A 74 -2.29 -2.14 10.44
C VAL A 74 -2.46 -3.38 11.32
N ALA A 75 -1.67 -4.42 11.05
CA ALA A 75 -1.65 -5.65 11.84
C ALA A 75 -0.20 -6.12 11.99
N ASP A 76 0.21 -6.47 13.21
CA ASP A 76 1.54 -7.02 13.53
C ASP A 76 2.73 -6.19 13.00
N GLY A 77 2.59 -4.87 12.96
CA GLY A 77 3.62 -3.97 12.43
C GLY A 77 3.67 -3.87 10.91
N TRP A 78 2.69 -4.44 10.21
CA TRP A 78 2.53 -4.37 8.75
C TRP A 78 1.36 -3.45 8.40
N ARG A 79 1.58 -2.57 7.42
CA ARG A 79 0.52 -1.93 6.64
C ARG A 79 -0.04 -2.97 5.68
N GLU A 80 -1.35 -3.19 5.72
CA GLU A 80 -2.05 -4.07 4.78
C GLU A 80 -3.03 -3.27 3.94
N ILE A 81 -3.00 -3.47 2.62
CA ILE A 81 -3.94 -2.89 1.67
C ILE A 81 -4.56 -4.04 0.89
N ARG A 82 -5.89 -4.12 0.90
CA ARG A 82 -6.69 -5.17 0.26
C ARG A 82 -7.57 -4.52 -0.80
N THR A 83 -7.38 -4.91 -2.05
CA THR A 83 -8.34 -4.66 -3.14
C THR A 83 -9.13 -5.94 -3.40
N GLU A 84 -10.05 -5.93 -4.36
CA GLU A 84 -10.74 -7.15 -4.81
C GLU A 84 -9.76 -8.28 -5.18
N LYS A 85 -8.68 -7.94 -5.92
CA LYS A 85 -7.75 -8.93 -6.49
C LYS A 85 -6.38 -8.97 -5.84
N LEU A 86 -6.00 -8.01 -4.99
CA LEU A 86 -4.66 -7.94 -4.40
C LEU A 86 -4.68 -7.83 -2.87
N LEU A 87 -3.66 -8.41 -2.25
CA LEU A 87 -3.21 -8.11 -0.89
C LEU A 87 -1.77 -7.61 -0.96
N LEU A 88 -1.56 -6.35 -0.58
CA LEU A 88 -0.25 -5.75 -0.36
C LEU A 88 0.03 -5.69 1.15
N ARG A 89 1.24 -6.11 1.54
CA ARG A 89 1.75 -5.94 2.91
C ARG A 89 3.09 -5.23 2.88
N TYR A 90 3.24 -4.18 3.68
CA TYR A 90 4.49 -3.43 3.85
C TYR A 90 4.87 -3.30 5.33
N ARG A 91 6.11 -3.61 5.70
CA ARG A 91 6.58 -3.49 7.09
C ARG A 91 6.79 -2.01 7.42
N ARG A 92 6.05 -1.50 8.40
CA ARG A 92 6.04 -0.08 8.75
C ARG A 92 7.43 0.36 9.21
N GLY A 93 7.87 1.54 8.74
CA GLY A 93 9.17 2.11 9.11
C GLY A 93 10.40 1.32 8.65
N SER A 94 10.24 0.36 7.73
CA SER A 94 11.33 -0.52 7.29
C SER A 94 12.22 0.06 6.19
N GLY A 95 11.90 1.24 5.68
CA GLY A 95 12.66 1.91 4.64
C GLY A 95 12.23 1.51 3.22
N ARG A 96 13.16 1.57 2.27
CA ARG A 96 12.90 1.31 0.85
C ARG A 96 12.28 -0.07 0.64
N PHE A 97 11.47 -0.18 -0.41
CA PHE A 97 10.87 -1.46 -0.77
C PHE A 97 11.92 -2.51 -1.12
N GLY A 98 11.74 -3.69 -0.54
CA GLY A 98 12.61 -4.83 -0.76
C GLY A 98 11.88 -6.15 -0.45
N PRO A 99 12.52 -7.28 -0.76
CA PRO A 99 11.90 -8.60 -0.65
C PRO A 99 11.52 -8.98 0.78
N ASP A 100 12.15 -8.37 1.79
CA ASP A 100 11.92 -8.69 3.20
C ASP A 100 10.85 -7.82 3.87
N ASN A 101 10.45 -6.72 3.21
CA ASN A 101 9.55 -5.74 3.80
C ASN A 101 8.33 -5.39 2.94
N LEU A 102 8.25 -5.87 1.71
CA LEU A 102 7.11 -5.68 0.83
C LEU A 102 6.72 -6.99 0.16
N SER A 103 5.42 -7.30 0.18
CA SER A 103 4.87 -8.42 -0.60
C SER A 103 3.54 -8.04 -1.21
N ILE A 104 3.30 -8.46 -2.45
CA ILE A 104 2.02 -8.30 -3.14
C ILE A 104 1.59 -9.68 -3.64
N ARG A 105 0.35 -10.07 -3.32
CA ARG A 105 -0.20 -11.38 -3.68
C ARG A 105 -1.58 -11.22 -4.32
N PRO A 106 -1.89 -11.99 -5.38
CA PRO A 106 -3.24 -12.16 -5.87
C PRO A 106 -4.16 -12.74 -4.77
N ARG A 107 -5.42 -12.34 -4.81
CA ARG A 107 -6.51 -12.91 -4.00
C ARG A 107 -7.44 -13.69 -4.91
N GLY A 108 -7.87 -14.88 -4.47
CA GLY A 108 -8.93 -15.64 -5.14
C GLY A 108 -8.50 -16.60 -6.26
N THR A 109 -7.21 -16.83 -6.49
CA THR A 109 -6.72 -17.84 -7.45
C THR A 109 -5.93 -18.93 -6.74
N ALA A 110 -6.11 -20.20 -7.14
CA ALA A 110 -5.38 -21.35 -6.59
C ALA A 110 -3.86 -21.28 -6.82
N ASP A 111 -3.44 -20.67 -7.93
CA ASP A 111 -2.05 -20.39 -8.26
C ASP A 111 -1.69 -18.95 -7.86
N SER A 112 -1.25 -18.76 -6.61
CA SER A 112 -0.81 -17.45 -6.12
C SER A 112 0.69 -17.26 -6.33
N PHE A 113 1.10 -16.29 -7.14
CA PHE A 113 2.48 -15.80 -7.18
C PHE A 113 2.66 -14.63 -6.21
N THR A 114 3.79 -14.54 -5.51
CA THR A 114 4.11 -13.39 -4.66
C THR A 114 5.17 -12.54 -5.33
N ALA A 115 4.83 -11.31 -5.68
CA ALA A 115 5.81 -10.34 -6.15
C ALA A 115 6.59 -9.77 -4.94
N ARG A 116 7.92 -9.75 -5.06
CA ARG A 116 8.87 -9.15 -4.13
C ARG A 116 9.82 -8.24 -4.91
N PRO A 117 9.42 -6.98 -5.17
CA PRO A 117 10.24 -6.09 -5.96
C PRO A 117 11.55 -5.78 -5.24
N VAL A 118 12.62 -5.62 -6.00
CA VAL A 118 13.92 -5.18 -5.51
C VAL A 118 14.14 -3.75 -6.00
N TRP A 119 14.43 -2.84 -5.08
CA TRP A 119 14.77 -1.46 -5.39
C TRP A 119 16.29 -1.30 -5.41
N GLU A 120 16.92 -1.56 -6.55
CA GLU A 120 18.34 -1.29 -6.74
C GLU A 120 18.56 0.21 -6.95
N ARG A 121 19.63 0.77 -6.39
CA ARG A 121 20.10 2.10 -6.80
C ARG A 121 20.86 1.91 -8.11
N PRO A 122 20.51 2.58 -9.21
CA PRO A 122 21.48 2.75 -10.28
C PRO A 122 22.70 3.45 -9.67
N CYS A 123 23.87 2.86 -9.90
CA CYS A 123 25.18 3.39 -9.53
C CYS A 123 25.41 4.81 -10.05
#